data_AF-B4DQC6-F1
#
_entry.id   AF-B4DQC6-F1
#
_cell.length_a   1.000
_cell.length_b   1.000
_cell.length_c   1.000
_cell.angle_alpha   90.00
_cell.angle_beta   90.00
_cell.angle_gamma   90.00
#
_symmetry.space_group_name_H-M   'P 1'
#
loop_
_entity.id
_entity.type
_entity.pdbx_description
1 polymer ?
#
loop_
_entity_poly.entity_id
_entity_poly.type
_entity_poly.pdbx_seq_one_letter_code
_entity_poly.pdbx_strand_id
1 'polypeptide(L)'
;MHPQEGHALRRPPPRWLLLTWCLGPWHSVHAGDDRGWHMTVEQKFGLFSAEIKEADPLAASEASQPKPCPPEVTPHYIWIDFLVQRFEIAKYCSSDQVEIFSSLLQRSMSLNIGRAKGSMNRHVAAIGPRFKLLTLGLSLLHADVVPNATIRNVLREKIYSTAFDYFSCPPKFPTQGEKRLREDISIMIKFWTAMFSDKKYLTASQLVPPADIGDLLEQLVEENTGSLSGPAKDFYQREFDFFNKITNVSAIIKPYPKGDERKKACLSALSEVTVQPGCSLPSNPEAIVLDVDYKSGTPMQSAAKAPYLAKFKVKRCGVSELEKEGLRCRSDSEDECSTQEADGQKISWQAAIFKLGDDCRQDMLALQIIDLFKNIFQLVGLDLFVFPYRVVATAPGCGVIECIPDCTSRDQLGRQTDFGMYDYFTRQYGDESTLAFQQARYNFIRSMAAYSLLLFLLQIKDRHNGNIMLDKKGHIIHIDFGFMFESSPGGNLGWEPDIKLTDEMVMIMGGKMEATPFKWFMEMCVRGYLAVRYISRAWLSAEVRPHGRPSSHWAREPARPCPWQP
;
A
#
# COMPACT_ATOMS: atom_id res chain seq x y z
N MET A 1 -18.18 -35.17 -33.83
CA MET A 1 -19.37 -34.29 -33.88
C MET A 1 -19.52 -33.59 -32.55
N HIS A 2 -19.03 -32.36 -32.47
CA HIS A 2 -19.35 -31.36 -31.45
C HIS A 2 -19.03 -30.01 -32.11
N PRO A 3 -20.00 -29.12 -32.37
CA PRO A 3 -19.69 -27.82 -32.94
C PRO A 3 -19.51 -26.75 -31.85
N GLN A 4 -18.40 -26.04 -32.05
CA GLN A 4 -17.93 -24.74 -31.56
C GLN A 4 -18.95 -23.76 -30.95
N GLU A 5 -18.58 -23.21 -29.79
CA GLU A 5 -19.16 -21.99 -29.21
C GLU A 5 -18.64 -20.74 -29.94
N GLY A 6 -19.56 -19.98 -30.53
CA GLY A 6 -19.27 -18.71 -31.19
C GLY A 6 -19.39 -17.52 -30.22
N HIS A 7 -18.37 -16.66 -30.24
CA HIS A 7 -18.36 -15.33 -29.62
C HIS A 7 -19.56 -14.47 -30.04
N ALA A 8 -20.44 -14.14 -29.09
CA ALA A 8 -21.46 -13.11 -29.26
C ALA A 8 -20.95 -11.75 -28.76
N LEU A 9 -20.47 -10.92 -29.68
CA LEU A 9 -20.30 -9.47 -29.49
C LEU A 9 -21.65 -8.86 -29.05
N ARG A 10 -21.73 -8.42 -27.79
CA ARG A 10 -22.85 -7.61 -27.27
C ARG A 10 -22.88 -6.28 -28.02
N ARG A 11 -23.86 -6.12 -28.91
CA ARG A 11 -24.10 -4.89 -29.67
C ARG A 11 -24.45 -3.73 -28.72
N PRO A 12 -24.00 -2.49 -29.00
CA PRO A 12 -24.50 -1.31 -28.30
C PRO A 12 -25.98 -1.10 -28.62
N PRO A 13 -26.76 -0.40 -27.76
CA PRO A 13 -28.18 -0.22 -27.98
C PRO A 13 -28.41 0.55 -29.30
N PRO A 14 -29.51 0.24 -30.03
CA PRO A 14 -29.72 0.78 -31.36
C PRO A 14 -29.95 2.29 -31.33
N ARG A 15 -29.31 3.01 -32.25
CA ARG A 15 -29.39 4.48 -32.48
C ARG A 15 -30.81 5.04 -32.62
N TRP A 16 -31.82 4.20 -32.81
CA TRP A 16 -33.23 4.59 -32.85
C TRP A 16 -33.80 5.08 -31.52
N LEU A 17 -33.18 4.74 -30.39
CA LEU A 17 -33.58 5.26 -29.06
C LEU A 17 -33.22 6.74 -28.86
N LEU A 18 -32.32 7.32 -29.66
CA LEU A 18 -31.90 8.72 -29.55
C LEU A 18 -32.67 9.67 -30.49
N LEU A 19 -33.36 9.16 -31.51
CA LEU A 19 -34.02 9.99 -32.52
C LEU A 19 -35.51 10.26 -32.25
N THR A 20 -36.15 9.48 -31.37
CA THR A 20 -37.49 9.80 -30.84
C THR A 20 -37.47 10.86 -29.71
N TRP A 21 -36.29 11.34 -29.32
CA TRP A 21 -36.08 12.26 -28.18
C TRP A 21 -36.44 13.73 -28.43
N CYS A 22 -36.67 14.16 -29.68
CA CYS A 22 -36.81 15.60 -29.99
C CYS A 22 -38.24 16.11 -30.24
N LEU A 23 -39.27 15.24 -30.29
CA LEU A 23 -40.63 15.66 -30.72
C LEU A 23 -41.80 15.02 -29.92
N GLY A 24 -41.58 14.54 -28.70
CA GLY A 24 -42.64 13.99 -27.82
C GLY A 24 -43.09 14.96 -26.72
N PRO A 25 -44.26 14.76 -26.08
CA PRO A 25 -44.69 15.58 -24.94
C PRO A 25 -43.66 15.49 -23.82
N TRP A 26 -43.17 16.64 -23.34
CA TRP A 26 -42.11 16.75 -22.34
C TRP A 26 -42.34 15.89 -21.07
N HIS A 27 -43.61 15.60 -20.71
CA HIS A 27 -43.96 14.68 -19.63
C HIS A 27 -43.57 13.21 -19.88
N SER A 28 -43.68 12.69 -21.11
CA SER A 28 -43.29 11.31 -21.43
C SER A 28 -41.78 11.09 -21.32
N VAL A 29 -40.98 12.11 -21.59
CA VAL A 29 -39.52 12.05 -21.49
C VAL A 29 -39.09 11.99 -20.01
N HIS A 30 -39.63 12.88 -19.17
CA HIS A 30 -39.32 12.86 -17.72
C HIS A 30 -39.79 11.58 -17.02
N ALA A 31 -40.94 11.02 -17.40
CA ALA A 31 -41.41 9.72 -16.88
C ALA A 31 -40.60 8.51 -17.42
N GLY A 32 -39.94 8.65 -18.57
CA GLY A 32 -38.98 7.68 -19.08
C GLY A 32 -37.65 7.75 -18.33
N ASP A 33 -37.15 8.95 -18.07
CA ASP A 33 -35.93 9.21 -17.32
C ASP A 33 -36.05 8.75 -15.85
N ASP A 34 -37.19 8.99 -15.21
CA ASP A 34 -37.48 8.52 -13.84
C ASP A 34 -37.44 6.98 -13.75
N ARG A 35 -38.03 6.29 -14.73
CA ARG A 35 -37.98 4.82 -14.81
C ARG A 35 -36.55 4.31 -15.05
N GLY A 36 -35.80 4.96 -15.94
CA GLY A 36 -34.40 4.63 -16.19
C GLY A 36 -33.55 4.78 -14.93
N TRP A 37 -33.72 5.88 -14.20
CA TRP A 37 -33.04 6.15 -12.93
C TRP A 37 -33.42 5.15 -11.84
N HIS A 38 -34.71 4.84 -11.69
CA HIS A 38 -35.14 3.83 -10.71
C HIS A 38 -34.54 2.46 -10.97
N MET A 39 -34.43 2.06 -12.24
CA MET A 39 -33.80 0.80 -12.59
C MET A 39 -32.31 0.76 -12.20
N THR A 40 -31.59 1.89 -12.24
CA THR A 40 -30.19 1.92 -11.78
C THR A 40 -30.05 1.83 -10.26
N VAL A 41 -31.03 2.35 -9.51
CA VAL A 41 -31.12 2.19 -8.05
C VAL A 41 -31.41 0.73 -7.69
N GLU A 42 -32.42 0.12 -8.31
CA GLU A 42 -32.85 -1.26 -8.01
C GLU A 42 -31.79 -2.29 -8.40
N GLN A 43 -31.16 -2.12 -9.57
CA GLN A 43 -30.11 -3.02 -10.04
C GLN A 43 -28.72 -2.69 -9.46
N LYS A 44 -28.62 -1.67 -8.61
CA LYS A 44 -27.38 -1.28 -7.89
C LYS A 44 -26.21 -0.96 -8.81
N PHE A 45 -26.43 -0.11 -9.81
CA PHE A 45 -25.36 0.35 -10.69
C PHE A 45 -24.64 1.57 -10.13
N GLY A 46 -23.31 1.62 -10.34
CA GLY A 46 -22.47 2.80 -10.10
C GLY A 46 -22.63 3.41 -8.71
N LEU A 47 -23.32 4.54 -8.62
CA LEU A 47 -23.56 5.26 -7.36
C LEU A 47 -24.32 4.42 -6.32
N PHE A 48 -25.16 3.49 -6.76
CA PHE A 48 -25.97 2.61 -5.91
C PHE A 48 -25.35 1.22 -5.76
N SER A 49 -24.12 1.01 -6.24
CA SER A 49 -23.43 -0.28 -6.13
C SER A 49 -23.11 -0.62 -4.68
N ALA A 50 -22.98 -1.92 -4.40
CA ALA A 50 -22.43 -2.37 -3.13
C ALA A 50 -20.96 -1.95 -2.99
N GLU A 51 -20.51 -1.76 -1.76
CA GLU A 51 -19.10 -1.52 -1.43
C GLU A 51 -18.30 -2.80 -1.70
N ILE A 52 -17.18 -2.65 -2.41
CA ILE A 52 -16.23 -3.75 -2.62
C ILE A 52 -15.35 -3.80 -1.37
N LYS A 53 -15.24 -4.98 -0.74
CA LYS A 53 -14.38 -5.18 0.42
C LYS A 53 -12.91 -5.04 -0.02
N GLU A 54 -12.26 -3.99 0.45
CA GLU A 54 -10.83 -3.77 0.26
C GLU A 54 -10.04 -4.63 1.26
N ALA A 55 -8.87 -5.13 0.84
CA ALA A 55 -8.00 -5.88 1.73
C ALA A 55 -7.36 -4.94 2.76
N ASP A 56 -7.26 -5.41 4.00
CA ASP A 56 -6.62 -4.66 5.08
C ASP A 56 -5.10 -4.59 4.83
N PRO A 57 -4.47 -3.40 4.83
CA PRO A 57 -3.03 -3.26 4.62
C PRO A 57 -2.18 -3.93 5.71
N LEU A 58 -2.73 -4.18 6.90
CA LEU A 58 -2.07 -4.91 7.98
C LEU A 58 -2.10 -6.43 7.78
N ALA A 59 -3.03 -6.95 6.96
CA ALA A 59 -3.22 -8.37 6.71
C ALA A 59 -3.15 -8.69 5.20
N ALA A 60 -2.22 -8.05 4.50
CA ALA A 60 -1.98 -8.31 3.09
C ALA A 60 -1.43 -9.72 2.88
N SER A 61 -2.01 -10.46 1.94
CA SER A 61 -1.57 -11.80 1.54
C SER A 61 -1.53 -11.91 0.03
N GLU A 62 -0.90 -12.95 -0.53
CA GLU A 62 -0.89 -13.17 -1.99
C GLU A 62 -2.32 -13.23 -2.58
N ALA A 63 -3.28 -13.80 -1.84
CA ALA A 63 -4.68 -13.87 -2.24
C ALA A 63 -5.45 -12.55 -2.06
N SER A 64 -5.00 -11.65 -1.18
CA SER A 64 -5.69 -10.43 -0.80
C SER A 64 -4.75 -9.23 -0.74
N GLN A 65 -4.35 -8.74 -1.91
CA GLN A 65 -3.50 -7.55 -2.04
C GLN A 65 -4.30 -6.25 -1.85
N PRO A 66 -3.80 -5.28 -1.08
CA PRO A 66 -4.46 -3.99 -0.87
C PRO A 66 -4.43 -3.19 -2.17
N LYS A 67 -5.60 -2.83 -2.68
CA LYS A 67 -5.75 -1.95 -3.84
C LYS A 67 -7.00 -1.09 -3.71
N PRO A 68 -6.99 0.15 -4.22
CA PRO A 68 -8.16 1.00 -4.21
C PRO A 68 -9.25 0.39 -5.09
N CYS A 69 -10.48 0.32 -4.58
CA CYS A 69 -11.63 -0.22 -5.32
C CYS A 69 -12.74 0.83 -5.50
N PRO A 70 -12.50 1.90 -6.29
CA PRO A 70 -13.51 2.94 -6.49
C PRO A 70 -14.70 2.44 -7.33
N PRO A 71 -15.95 2.86 -7.02
CA PRO A 71 -17.10 2.61 -7.88
C PRO A 71 -17.09 3.50 -9.13
N GLU A 72 -17.64 2.97 -10.23
CA GLU A 72 -17.84 3.72 -11.47
C GLU A 72 -19.09 4.59 -11.41
N VAL A 73 -18.92 5.85 -11.00
CA VAL A 73 -20.03 6.79 -10.80
C VAL A 73 -20.14 7.87 -11.88
N THR A 74 -19.25 7.87 -12.87
CA THR A 74 -19.21 8.90 -13.93
C THR A 74 -20.52 9.04 -14.71
N PRO A 75 -21.22 7.95 -15.11
CA PRO A 75 -22.52 8.08 -15.77
C PRO A 75 -23.58 8.76 -14.90
N HIS A 76 -23.62 8.42 -13.61
CA HIS A 76 -24.54 9.04 -12.64
C HIS A 76 -24.20 10.51 -12.40
N TYR A 77 -22.92 10.89 -12.42
CA TYR A 77 -22.49 12.28 -12.29
C TYR A 77 -23.11 13.16 -13.40
N ILE A 78 -22.98 12.74 -14.66
CA ILE A 78 -23.51 13.45 -15.82
C ILE A 78 -25.05 13.45 -15.81
N TRP A 79 -25.66 12.33 -15.42
CA TRP A 79 -27.11 12.25 -15.31
C TRP A 79 -27.65 13.22 -14.25
N ILE A 80 -26.99 13.33 -13.09
CA ILE A 80 -27.39 14.29 -12.06
C ILE A 80 -27.21 15.73 -12.55
N ASP A 81 -26.17 16.04 -13.31
CA ASP A 81 -26.03 17.36 -13.96
C ASP A 81 -27.23 17.68 -14.87
N PHE A 82 -27.66 16.71 -15.66
CA PHE A 82 -28.86 16.83 -16.47
C PHE A 82 -30.10 17.06 -15.60
N LEU A 83 -30.29 16.30 -14.52
CA LEU A 83 -31.41 16.48 -13.59
C LEU A 83 -31.41 17.87 -12.94
N VAL A 84 -30.24 18.39 -12.55
CA VAL A 84 -30.10 19.74 -11.97
C VAL A 84 -30.53 20.80 -12.98
N GLN A 85 -30.05 20.73 -14.23
CA GLN A 85 -30.43 21.69 -15.28
C GLN A 85 -31.92 21.63 -15.59
N ARG A 86 -32.51 20.42 -15.59
CA ARG A 86 -33.94 20.24 -15.85
C ARG A 86 -34.80 20.75 -14.70
N PHE A 87 -34.39 20.53 -13.45
CA PHE A 87 -35.11 21.03 -12.30
C PHE A 87 -35.15 22.57 -12.24
N GLU A 88 -34.04 23.24 -12.61
CA GLU A 88 -33.97 24.70 -12.67
C GLU A 88 -35.03 25.33 -13.59
N ILE A 89 -35.44 24.61 -14.64
CA ILE A 89 -36.51 25.02 -15.55
C ILE A 89 -37.86 24.57 -14.99
N ALA A 90 -37.98 23.29 -14.58
CA ALA A 90 -39.22 22.68 -14.13
C ALA A 90 -39.87 23.41 -12.95
N LYS A 91 -39.07 23.95 -12.02
CA LYS A 91 -39.56 24.67 -10.83
C LYS A 91 -40.41 25.91 -11.15
N TYR A 92 -40.30 26.45 -12.37
CA TYR A 92 -41.13 27.58 -12.84
C TYR A 92 -42.16 27.18 -13.90
N CYS A 93 -42.00 26.02 -14.53
CA CYS A 93 -42.76 25.64 -15.72
C CYS A 93 -43.93 24.66 -15.45
N SER A 94 -43.79 23.72 -14.51
CA SER A 94 -44.80 22.67 -14.33
C SER A 94 -44.74 22.00 -12.95
N SER A 95 -45.87 21.97 -12.23
CA SER A 95 -46.00 21.25 -10.95
C SER A 95 -45.88 19.73 -11.14
N ASP A 96 -46.39 19.18 -12.24
CA ASP A 96 -46.34 17.74 -12.52
C ASP A 96 -44.89 17.27 -12.70
N GLN A 97 -44.04 18.10 -13.31
CA GLN A 97 -42.60 17.80 -13.43
C GLN A 97 -41.91 17.84 -12.06
N VAL A 98 -42.24 18.81 -11.20
CA VAL A 98 -41.71 18.88 -9.83
C VAL A 98 -42.11 17.65 -9.02
N GLU A 99 -43.32 17.11 -9.20
CA GLU A 99 -43.76 15.89 -8.53
C GLU A 99 -42.94 14.66 -8.97
N ILE A 100 -42.62 14.55 -10.26
CA ILE A 100 -41.71 13.51 -10.78
C ILE A 100 -40.33 13.62 -10.10
N PHE A 101 -39.75 14.83 -10.00
CA PHE A 101 -38.47 15.01 -9.29
C PHE A 101 -38.56 14.67 -7.80
N SER A 102 -39.66 15.01 -7.14
CA SER A 102 -39.90 14.66 -5.73
C SER A 102 -39.97 13.15 -5.54
N SER A 103 -40.69 12.43 -6.42
CA SER A 103 -40.76 10.96 -6.42
C SER A 103 -39.39 10.32 -6.66
N LEU A 104 -38.66 10.79 -7.68
CA LEU A 104 -37.31 10.34 -8.04
C LEU A 104 -36.37 10.41 -6.84
N LEU A 105 -36.31 11.59 -6.19
CA LEU A 105 -35.45 11.84 -5.04
C LEU A 105 -35.86 11.01 -3.83
N GLN A 106 -37.15 10.94 -3.50
CA GLN A 106 -37.64 10.17 -2.35
C GLN A 106 -37.36 8.68 -2.46
N ARG A 107 -37.37 8.11 -3.66
CA ARG A 107 -37.08 6.70 -3.91
C ARG A 107 -35.58 6.41 -4.01
N SER A 108 -34.76 7.40 -4.39
CA SER A 108 -33.31 7.26 -4.43
C SER A 108 -32.64 7.30 -3.05
N MET A 109 -33.26 8.00 -2.09
CA MET A 109 -32.75 8.20 -0.73
C MET A 109 -33.41 7.28 0.31
N SER A 110 -32.66 6.95 1.36
CA SER A 110 -33.11 6.05 2.43
C SER A 110 -32.94 6.70 3.80
N LEU A 111 -33.76 6.26 4.76
CA LEU A 111 -33.65 6.61 6.18
C LEU A 111 -32.69 5.66 6.93
N ASN A 112 -32.15 4.65 6.25
CA ASN A 112 -31.24 3.68 6.86
C ASN A 112 -29.84 4.29 7.02
N ILE A 113 -29.44 4.58 8.26
CA ILE A 113 -28.09 5.04 8.60
C ILE A 113 -27.25 3.85 9.07
N GLY A 114 -26.03 3.68 8.55
CA GLY A 114 -25.02 2.78 9.11
C GLY A 114 -25.24 1.28 8.94
N ARG A 115 -26.28 0.84 8.22
CA ARG A 115 -26.50 -0.58 7.90
C ARG A 115 -25.54 -1.05 6.81
N ALA A 116 -25.12 -2.32 6.82
CA ALA A 116 -24.23 -2.88 5.76
C ALA A 116 -24.77 -2.73 4.31
N LYS A 117 -26.07 -2.42 4.15
CA LYS A 117 -26.71 -2.11 2.86
C LYS A 117 -27.32 -0.70 2.92
N GLY A 118 -26.48 0.34 2.77
CA GLY A 118 -26.94 1.71 2.53
C GLY A 118 -27.61 1.85 1.16
N SER A 119 -28.31 2.96 0.90
CA SER A 119 -28.90 3.22 -0.43
C SER A 119 -27.83 3.55 -1.46
N MET A 120 -26.82 4.34 -1.08
CA MET A 120 -25.77 4.83 -1.96
C MET A 120 -24.40 4.41 -1.44
N ASN A 121 -23.48 4.15 -2.36
CA ASN A 121 -22.10 3.77 -2.04
C ASN A 121 -21.42 4.86 -1.19
N ARG A 122 -20.67 4.45 -0.16
CA ARG A 122 -19.97 5.36 0.78
C ARG A 122 -18.51 5.59 0.44
N HIS A 123 -18.02 4.98 -0.64
CA HIS A 123 -16.67 5.23 -1.13
C HIS A 123 -16.51 6.70 -1.54
N VAL A 124 -15.34 7.30 -1.24
CA VAL A 124 -15.06 8.73 -1.46
C VAL A 124 -15.22 9.13 -2.93
N ALA A 125 -14.91 8.23 -3.87
CA ALA A 125 -15.13 8.48 -5.29
C ALA A 125 -16.60 8.77 -5.68
N ALA A 126 -17.57 8.41 -4.84
CA ALA A 126 -19.00 8.64 -5.04
C ALA A 126 -19.51 9.96 -4.41
N ILE A 127 -18.67 10.71 -3.69
CA ILE A 127 -19.08 11.92 -2.96
C ILE A 127 -19.66 13.00 -3.87
N GLY A 128 -19.06 13.24 -5.03
CA GLY A 128 -19.53 14.24 -5.99
C GLY A 128 -20.98 13.99 -6.39
N PRO A 129 -21.29 12.87 -7.07
CA PRO A 129 -22.66 12.50 -7.41
C PRO A 129 -23.59 12.47 -6.20
N ARG A 130 -23.15 11.91 -5.06
CA ARG A 130 -23.97 11.80 -3.85
C ARG A 130 -24.41 13.18 -3.34
N PHE A 131 -23.48 14.05 -3.00
CA PHE A 131 -23.80 15.36 -2.45
C PHE A 131 -24.42 16.31 -3.49
N LYS A 132 -24.20 16.07 -4.79
CA LYS A 132 -24.90 16.80 -5.85
C LYS A 132 -26.39 16.43 -5.92
N LEU A 133 -26.72 15.15 -5.80
CA LEU A 133 -28.11 14.68 -5.72
C LEU A 133 -28.79 15.19 -4.44
N LEU A 134 -28.08 15.18 -3.31
CA LEU A 134 -28.60 15.73 -2.06
C LEU A 134 -28.82 17.26 -2.15
N THR A 135 -27.92 17.97 -2.83
CA THR A 135 -28.08 19.42 -3.09
C THR A 135 -29.31 19.69 -3.95
N LEU A 136 -29.56 18.87 -4.99
CA LEU A 136 -30.79 18.94 -5.77
C LEU A 136 -32.04 18.75 -4.90
N GLY A 137 -32.01 17.81 -3.94
CA GLY A 137 -33.07 17.62 -2.96
C GLY A 137 -33.30 18.84 -2.06
N LEU A 138 -32.22 19.49 -1.59
CA LEU A 138 -32.33 20.74 -0.82
C LEU A 138 -32.88 21.88 -1.68
N SER A 139 -32.45 22.02 -2.93
CA SER A 139 -32.98 23.01 -3.87
C SER A 139 -34.49 22.84 -4.10
N LEU A 140 -34.97 21.59 -4.17
CA LEU A 140 -36.40 21.28 -4.27
C LEU A 140 -37.17 21.70 -3.01
N LEU A 141 -36.60 21.47 -1.82
CA LEU A 141 -37.19 21.92 -0.56
C LEU A 141 -37.20 23.45 -0.41
N HIS A 142 -36.13 24.13 -0.83
CA HIS A 142 -35.99 25.58 -0.72
C HIS A 142 -36.84 26.35 -1.73
N ALA A 143 -37.16 25.74 -2.88
CA ALA A 143 -38.03 26.36 -3.87
C ALA A 143 -39.50 26.46 -3.42
N ASP A 144 -39.87 25.82 -2.30
CA ASP A 144 -41.23 25.79 -1.72
C ASP A 144 -42.32 25.37 -2.72
N VAL A 145 -41.93 24.57 -3.72
CA VAL A 145 -42.81 24.06 -4.79
C VAL A 145 -43.61 22.83 -4.38
N VAL A 146 -43.29 22.20 -3.24
CA VAL A 146 -44.02 21.04 -2.70
C VAL A 146 -44.97 21.53 -1.61
N PRO A 147 -46.30 21.52 -1.83
CA PRO A 147 -47.25 22.12 -0.90
C PRO A 147 -47.41 21.35 0.42
N ASN A 148 -47.24 20.02 0.41
CA ASN A 148 -47.44 19.17 1.57
C ASN A 148 -46.24 19.19 2.54
N ALA A 149 -46.45 19.74 3.75
CA ALA A 149 -45.44 19.83 4.79
C ALA A 149 -44.88 18.46 5.23
N THR A 150 -45.71 17.41 5.26
CA THR A 150 -45.28 16.06 5.62
C THR A 150 -44.31 15.51 4.59
N ILE A 151 -44.59 15.71 3.30
CA ILE A 151 -43.70 15.28 2.21
C ILE A 151 -42.36 16.03 2.29
N ARG A 152 -42.39 17.34 2.57
CA ARG A 152 -41.18 18.14 2.78
C ARG A 152 -40.35 17.63 3.96
N ASN A 153 -40.99 17.29 5.08
CA ASN A 153 -40.30 16.79 6.27
C ASN A 153 -39.68 15.39 6.03
N VAL A 154 -40.42 14.48 5.41
CA VAL A 154 -39.91 13.14 5.06
C VAL A 154 -38.73 13.23 4.08
N LEU A 155 -38.83 14.09 3.07
CA LEU A 155 -37.74 14.31 2.12
C LEU A 155 -36.51 14.93 2.81
N ARG A 156 -36.71 15.91 3.70
CA ARG A 156 -35.64 16.52 4.51
C ARG A 156 -34.92 15.48 5.37
N GLU A 157 -35.69 14.65 6.07
CA GLU A 157 -35.14 13.59 6.93
C GLU A 157 -34.34 12.55 6.11
N LYS A 158 -34.82 12.19 4.92
CA LYS A 158 -34.11 11.31 3.98
C LYS A 158 -32.81 11.92 3.46
N ILE A 159 -32.79 13.22 3.15
CA ILE A 159 -31.58 13.94 2.71
C ILE A 159 -30.52 13.90 3.82
N TYR A 160 -30.91 14.26 5.05
CA TYR A 160 -29.97 14.27 6.18
C TYR A 160 -29.53 12.87 6.61
N SER A 161 -30.44 11.90 6.65
CA SER A 161 -30.10 10.49 6.92
C SER A 161 -29.13 9.94 5.86
N THR A 162 -29.34 10.26 4.58
CA THR A 162 -28.43 9.84 3.50
C THR A 162 -27.09 10.58 3.58
N ALA A 163 -27.04 11.82 4.05
CA ALA A 163 -25.79 12.52 4.33
C ALA A 163 -25.04 11.85 5.51
N PHE A 164 -25.73 11.55 6.62
CA PHE A 164 -25.15 10.88 7.78
C PHE A 164 -24.70 9.45 7.50
N ASP A 165 -25.42 8.72 6.64
CA ASP A 165 -25.01 7.39 6.20
C ASP A 165 -23.62 7.38 5.54
N TYR A 166 -23.22 8.44 4.85
CA TYR A 166 -21.85 8.55 4.31
C TYR A 166 -20.80 8.58 5.43
N PHE A 167 -21.05 9.35 6.49
CA PHE A 167 -20.15 9.50 7.63
C PHE A 167 -20.17 8.32 8.61
N SER A 168 -21.00 7.31 8.36
CA SER A 168 -21.03 6.08 9.15
C SER A 168 -19.86 5.12 8.85
N CYS A 169 -19.12 5.36 7.76
CA CYS A 169 -17.92 4.61 7.43
C CYS A 169 -16.63 5.31 7.90
N PRO A 170 -15.55 4.54 8.17
CA PRO A 170 -14.24 5.12 8.43
C PRO A 170 -13.82 6.08 7.29
N PRO A 171 -13.29 7.27 7.60
CA PRO A 171 -12.87 8.23 6.58
C PRO A 171 -11.82 7.64 5.63
N LYS A 172 -12.07 7.61 4.33
CA LYS A 172 -11.07 7.14 3.35
C LYS A 172 -10.45 8.32 2.60
N PHE A 173 -9.32 8.08 1.93
CA PHE A 173 -8.71 9.07 1.05
C PHE A 173 -9.38 9.10 -0.33
N PRO A 174 -9.43 10.26 -1.00
CA PRO A 174 -9.91 10.34 -2.37
C PRO A 174 -8.95 9.65 -3.33
N THR A 175 -9.48 8.79 -4.20
CA THR A 175 -8.73 8.11 -5.28
C THR A 175 -8.89 8.79 -6.64
N GLN A 176 -9.58 9.94 -6.67
CA GLN A 176 -9.90 10.68 -7.89
C GLN A 176 -8.73 11.56 -8.33
N GLY A 177 -8.66 11.88 -9.63
CA GLY A 177 -7.74 12.89 -10.15
C GLY A 177 -8.08 14.32 -9.67
N GLU A 178 -7.07 15.18 -9.63
CA GLU A 178 -7.15 16.51 -8.98
C GLU A 178 -8.27 17.41 -9.49
N LYS A 179 -8.51 17.43 -10.81
CA LYS A 179 -9.57 18.26 -11.41
C LYS A 179 -10.95 17.82 -10.92
N ARG A 180 -11.22 16.51 -10.97
CA ARG A 180 -12.49 15.92 -10.51
C ARG A 180 -12.67 16.11 -9.00
N LEU A 181 -11.61 15.89 -8.23
CA LEU A 181 -11.66 16.08 -6.78
C LEU A 181 -11.98 17.54 -6.40
N ARG A 182 -11.43 18.52 -7.13
CA ARG A 182 -11.74 19.95 -6.93
C ARG A 182 -13.23 20.25 -7.16
N GLU A 183 -13.82 19.66 -8.19
CA GLU A 183 -15.26 19.79 -8.46
C GLU A 183 -16.09 19.16 -7.33
N ASP A 184 -15.73 17.95 -6.90
CA ASP A 184 -16.39 17.24 -5.81
C ASP A 184 -16.33 18.02 -4.48
N ILE A 185 -15.18 18.61 -4.14
CA ILE A 185 -15.01 19.50 -2.98
C ILE A 185 -15.91 20.73 -3.13
N SER A 186 -15.99 21.34 -4.32
CA SER A 186 -16.89 22.46 -4.57
C SER A 186 -18.36 22.08 -4.37
N ILE A 187 -18.76 20.88 -4.78
CA ILE A 187 -20.11 20.34 -4.56
C ILE A 187 -20.38 20.16 -3.06
N MET A 188 -19.43 19.63 -2.29
CA MET A 188 -19.57 19.49 -0.85
C MET A 188 -19.69 20.84 -0.14
N ILE A 189 -18.90 21.84 -0.55
CA ILE A 189 -19.01 23.21 -0.03
C ILE A 189 -20.40 23.78 -0.32
N LYS A 190 -20.91 23.62 -1.55
CA LYS A 190 -22.26 24.07 -1.93
C LYS A 190 -23.35 23.38 -1.10
N PHE A 191 -23.25 22.07 -0.91
CA PHE A 191 -24.17 21.32 -0.06
C PHE A 191 -24.12 21.82 1.39
N TRP A 192 -22.92 22.02 1.94
CA TRP A 192 -22.75 22.55 3.29
C TRP A 192 -23.35 23.94 3.43
N THR A 193 -23.13 24.85 2.47
CA THR A 193 -23.75 26.18 2.46
C THR A 193 -25.28 26.09 2.40
N ALA A 194 -25.82 25.22 1.56
CA ALA A 194 -27.27 24.99 1.45
C ALA A 194 -27.86 24.43 2.76
N MET A 195 -27.21 23.43 3.36
CA MET A 195 -27.60 22.88 4.66
C MET A 195 -27.49 23.93 5.78
N PHE A 196 -26.43 24.74 5.78
CA PHE A 196 -26.22 25.78 6.80
C PHE A 196 -27.28 26.88 6.71
N SER A 197 -27.81 27.16 5.52
CA SER A 197 -28.96 28.06 5.37
C SER A 197 -30.29 27.46 5.89
N ASP A 198 -30.40 26.14 5.99
CA ASP A 198 -31.56 25.40 6.53
C ASP A 198 -31.52 25.26 8.07
N LYS A 199 -30.57 25.93 8.75
CA LYS A 199 -30.30 25.87 10.20
C LYS A 199 -31.49 26.22 11.11
N LYS A 200 -32.57 26.80 10.57
CA LYS A 200 -33.82 27.07 11.32
C LYS A 200 -34.53 25.80 11.81
N TYR A 201 -34.17 24.60 11.32
CA TYR A 201 -34.92 23.36 11.56
C TYR A 201 -34.14 22.23 12.26
N LEU A 202 -32.94 22.50 12.78
CA LEU A 202 -32.04 21.47 13.34
C LEU A 202 -31.77 21.71 14.82
N THR A 203 -32.40 20.94 15.71
CA THR A 203 -32.00 20.78 17.13
C THR A 203 -31.36 19.40 17.32
N ALA A 204 -30.19 19.37 17.98
CA ALA A 204 -29.35 18.19 18.12
C ALA A 204 -29.58 17.47 19.45
N SER A 205 -29.63 16.14 19.42
CA SER A 205 -29.52 15.26 20.60
C SER A 205 -28.53 14.12 20.32
N GLN A 206 -27.89 13.66 21.40
CA GLN A 206 -26.59 12.98 21.50
C GLN A 206 -26.61 11.47 21.18
N LEU A 207 -25.47 10.93 20.74
CA LEU A 207 -25.19 9.49 20.56
C LEU A 207 -24.24 8.95 21.65
N VAL A 208 -24.44 7.67 21.98
CA VAL A 208 -23.73 6.83 22.98
C VAL A 208 -22.60 6.02 22.30
N PRO A 209 -21.48 5.69 22.96
CA PRO A 209 -20.40 4.86 22.40
C PRO A 209 -20.55 3.35 22.71
N PRO A 210 -19.89 2.44 21.94
CA PRO A 210 -19.91 0.98 22.14
C PRO A 210 -18.76 0.45 23.03
N ALA A 211 -18.94 -0.76 23.57
CA ALA A 211 -18.07 -1.46 24.53
C ALA A 211 -17.15 -2.53 23.88
N ASP A 212 -16.13 -2.93 24.65
CA ASP A 212 -14.93 -3.70 24.29
C ASP A 212 -15.00 -5.18 24.77
N ILE A 213 -14.30 -6.10 24.09
CA ILE A 213 -14.23 -7.55 24.42
C ILE A 213 -12.75 -7.91 24.63
N GLY A 214 -12.35 -7.98 25.90
CA GLY A 214 -10.93 -8.06 26.32
C GLY A 214 -10.39 -9.42 26.72
N ASP A 215 -11.22 -10.45 26.96
CA ASP A 215 -10.76 -11.60 27.76
C ASP A 215 -10.65 -12.93 27.00
N LEU A 216 -10.85 -12.93 25.67
CA LEU A 216 -10.91 -14.17 24.86
C LEU A 216 -9.62 -14.51 24.10
N LEU A 217 -8.56 -13.71 24.21
CA LEU A 217 -7.34 -13.83 23.39
C LEU A 217 -6.16 -14.51 24.09
N GLU A 218 -6.15 -14.61 25.42
CA GLU A 218 -5.04 -15.26 26.15
C GLU A 218 -5.14 -16.79 26.17
N GLN A 219 -6.33 -17.36 25.93
CA GLN A 219 -6.55 -18.80 25.93
C GLN A 219 -6.11 -19.49 24.61
N LEU A 220 -5.86 -18.72 23.55
CA LEU A 220 -5.58 -19.20 22.18
C LEU A 220 -4.09 -19.45 21.89
N VAL A 221 -3.19 -19.03 22.79
CA VAL A 221 -1.73 -19.10 22.60
C VAL A 221 -1.16 -20.42 23.12
N GLU A 222 -1.72 -20.98 24.20
CA GLU A 222 -1.26 -22.25 24.77
C GLU A 222 -1.68 -23.47 23.91
N GLU A 223 -2.81 -23.37 23.20
CA GLU A 223 -3.33 -24.43 22.32
C GLU A 223 -2.50 -24.63 21.04
N ASN A 224 -1.90 -23.55 20.51
CA ASN A 224 -1.11 -23.60 19.27
C ASN A 224 0.28 -24.24 19.46
N THR A 225 0.85 -24.16 20.66
CA THR A 225 2.21 -24.66 20.94
C THR A 225 2.28 -26.19 21.04
N GLY A 226 1.15 -26.86 21.31
CA GLY A 226 1.05 -28.33 21.37
C GLY A 226 0.86 -29.04 20.02
N SER A 227 0.68 -28.30 18.93
CA SER A 227 0.21 -28.86 17.64
C SER A 227 1.31 -29.26 16.65
N LEU A 228 2.58 -28.90 16.90
CA LEU A 228 3.70 -29.16 15.96
C LEU A 228 4.47 -30.43 16.36
N SER A 229 4.16 -31.55 15.68
CA SER A 229 4.83 -32.85 15.84
C SER A 229 4.94 -33.59 14.49
N GLY A 230 6.05 -34.30 14.27
CA GLY A 230 6.23 -35.20 13.11
C GLY A 230 7.22 -34.69 12.03
N PRO A 231 6.99 -35.01 10.73
CA PRO A 231 7.90 -34.73 9.61
C PRO A 231 8.35 -33.27 9.44
N ALA A 232 7.56 -32.32 9.93
CA ALA A 232 7.92 -30.90 9.94
C ALA A 232 9.16 -30.62 10.81
N LYS A 233 9.33 -31.33 11.93
CA LYS A 233 10.49 -31.16 12.83
C LYS A 233 11.80 -31.58 12.16
N ASP A 234 11.79 -32.70 11.44
CA ASP A 234 12.95 -33.21 10.70
C ASP A 234 13.31 -32.30 9.51
N PHE A 235 12.31 -31.69 8.87
CA PHE A 235 12.52 -30.69 7.83
C PHE A 235 13.23 -29.44 8.37
N TYR A 236 12.71 -28.85 9.45
CA TYR A 236 13.32 -27.67 10.07
C TYR A 236 14.73 -27.97 10.60
N GLN A 237 14.97 -29.13 11.21
CA GLN A 237 16.29 -29.48 11.72
C GLN A 237 17.36 -29.50 10.61
N ARG A 238 17.05 -30.10 9.45
CA ARG A 238 17.96 -30.12 8.29
C ARG A 238 18.23 -28.71 7.75
N GLU A 239 17.20 -27.89 7.65
CA GLU A 239 17.30 -26.51 7.20
C GLU A 239 18.17 -25.67 8.15
N PHE A 240 17.93 -25.74 9.46
CA PHE A 240 18.74 -25.04 10.45
C PHE A 240 20.21 -25.50 10.42
N ASP A 241 20.47 -26.80 10.34
CA ASP A 241 21.84 -27.34 10.30
C ASP A 241 22.61 -26.86 9.07
N PHE A 242 21.95 -26.79 7.91
CA PHE A 242 22.55 -26.27 6.68
C PHE A 242 22.89 -24.77 6.79
N PHE A 243 21.95 -23.92 7.22
CA PHE A 243 22.19 -22.49 7.32
C PHE A 243 23.10 -22.11 8.49
N ASN A 244 23.16 -22.91 9.55
CA ASN A 244 24.15 -22.74 10.61
C ASN A 244 25.57 -22.95 10.09
N LYS A 245 25.81 -23.97 9.23
CA LYS A 245 27.11 -24.18 8.57
C LYS A 245 27.50 -23.01 7.67
N ILE A 246 26.56 -22.52 6.86
CA ILE A 246 26.78 -21.36 5.97
C ILE A 246 27.06 -20.09 6.80
N THR A 247 26.28 -19.83 7.83
CA THR A 247 26.48 -18.65 8.69
C THR A 247 27.82 -18.71 9.43
N ASN A 248 28.27 -19.91 9.83
CA ASN A 248 29.56 -20.12 10.48
C ASN A 248 30.76 -19.75 9.60
N VAL A 249 30.62 -19.75 8.27
CA VAL A 249 31.67 -19.23 7.36
C VAL A 249 32.04 -17.78 7.70
N SER A 250 31.06 -16.95 8.12
CA SER A 250 31.33 -15.58 8.57
C SER A 250 32.22 -15.54 9.83
N ALA A 251 32.06 -16.50 10.75
CA ALA A 251 32.92 -16.63 11.93
C ALA A 251 34.36 -17.04 11.55
N ILE A 252 34.51 -17.95 10.59
CA ILE A 252 35.82 -18.46 10.11
C ILE A 252 36.63 -17.35 9.42
N ILE A 253 35.99 -16.44 8.68
CA ILE A 253 36.68 -15.38 7.93
C ILE A 253 37.01 -14.13 8.79
N LYS A 254 36.37 -13.98 9.95
CA LYS A 254 36.55 -12.84 10.87
C LYS A 254 38.02 -12.54 11.27
N PRO A 255 38.87 -13.54 11.64
CA PRO A 255 40.25 -13.27 12.06
C PRO A 255 41.18 -12.80 10.93
N TYR A 256 40.85 -13.03 9.66
CA TYR A 256 41.69 -12.62 8.53
C TYR A 256 41.62 -11.11 8.27
N PRO A 257 42.72 -10.43 7.91
CA PRO A 257 42.72 -9.00 7.61
C PRO A 257 41.83 -8.67 6.40
N LYS A 258 41.31 -7.44 6.33
CA LYS A 258 40.50 -6.98 5.19
C LYS A 258 41.34 -7.00 3.91
N GLY A 259 40.78 -7.54 2.82
CA GLY A 259 41.45 -7.64 1.53
C GLY A 259 41.33 -9.02 0.89
N ASP A 260 42.29 -9.37 0.05
CA ASP A 260 42.28 -10.59 -0.75
C ASP A 260 42.45 -11.87 0.09
N GLU A 261 43.16 -11.80 1.21
CA GLU A 261 43.34 -12.94 2.12
C GLU A 261 42.01 -13.44 2.69
N ARG A 262 41.17 -12.52 3.20
CA ARG A 262 39.82 -12.83 3.70
C ARG A 262 38.93 -13.37 2.59
N LYS A 263 39.05 -12.84 1.37
CA LYS A 263 38.31 -13.33 0.21
C LYS A 263 38.69 -14.77 -0.14
N LYS A 264 39.99 -15.09 -0.12
CA LYS A 264 40.48 -16.45 -0.39
C LYS A 264 40.02 -17.45 0.67
N ALA A 265 40.07 -17.06 1.96
CA ALA A 265 39.55 -17.85 3.06
C ALA A 265 38.04 -18.10 2.94
N CYS A 266 37.26 -17.08 2.52
CA CYS A 266 35.83 -17.20 2.29
C CYS A 266 35.49 -18.21 1.19
N LEU A 267 36.24 -18.19 0.07
CA LEU A 267 36.02 -19.13 -1.03
C LEU A 267 36.36 -20.57 -0.64
N SER A 268 37.44 -20.76 0.13
CA SER A 268 37.82 -22.08 0.67
C SER A 268 36.74 -22.63 1.59
N ALA A 269 36.31 -21.85 2.57
CA ALA A 269 35.27 -22.27 3.53
C ALA A 269 33.91 -22.50 2.86
N LEU A 270 33.55 -21.71 1.84
CA LEU A 270 32.30 -21.92 1.09
C LEU A 270 32.35 -23.20 0.26
N SER A 271 33.52 -23.57 -0.29
CA SER A 271 33.69 -24.80 -1.09
C SER A 271 33.55 -26.09 -0.28
N GLU A 272 33.72 -26.03 1.04
CA GLU A 272 33.52 -27.16 1.95
C GLU A 272 32.03 -27.42 2.28
N VAL A 273 31.13 -26.51 1.91
CA VAL A 273 29.69 -26.63 2.19
C VAL A 273 28.99 -27.43 1.09
N THR A 274 28.36 -28.55 1.47
CA THR A 274 27.53 -29.36 0.57
C THR A 274 26.06 -28.95 0.61
N VAL A 275 25.44 -28.79 -0.55
CA VAL A 275 24.01 -28.44 -0.68
C VAL A 275 23.15 -29.64 -0.28
N GLN A 276 22.16 -29.43 0.59
CA GLN A 276 21.18 -30.45 0.94
C GLN A 276 19.90 -30.26 0.11
N PRO A 277 19.34 -31.33 -0.49
CA PRO A 277 18.15 -31.23 -1.32
C PRO A 277 16.90 -30.90 -0.49
N GLY A 278 16.08 -29.97 -0.98
CA GLY A 278 14.81 -29.59 -0.36
C GLY A 278 14.87 -28.44 0.65
N CYS A 279 16.02 -27.78 0.84
CA CYS A 279 16.11 -26.60 1.70
C CYS A 279 15.65 -25.32 0.99
N SER A 280 14.92 -24.46 1.71
CA SER A 280 14.54 -23.12 1.23
C SER A 280 15.53 -22.07 1.71
N LEU A 281 15.59 -20.89 1.10
CA LEU A 281 16.33 -19.78 1.71
C LEU A 281 15.49 -19.21 2.86
N PRO A 282 16.04 -18.95 4.07
CA PRO A 282 15.26 -18.36 5.16
C PRO A 282 14.63 -17.03 4.76
N SER A 283 15.36 -16.25 3.97
CA SER A 283 14.87 -14.99 3.41
C SER A 283 13.84 -15.15 2.29
N ASN A 284 13.64 -16.34 1.71
CA ASN A 284 12.64 -16.58 0.67
C ASN A 284 12.06 -18.01 0.74
N PRO A 285 10.98 -18.24 1.51
CA PRO A 285 10.33 -19.53 1.68
C PRO A 285 9.50 -19.97 0.46
N GLU A 286 9.47 -19.18 -0.61
CA GLU A 286 8.83 -19.55 -1.89
C GLU A 286 9.84 -20.10 -2.91
N ALA A 287 11.09 -20.31 -2.49
CA ALA A 287 12.18 -20.69 -3.38
C ALA A 287 13.03 -21.82 -2.78
N ILE A 288 13.20 -22.90 -3.55
CA ILE A 288 14.09 -24.03 -3.24
C ILE A 288 15.51 -23.72 -3.71
N VAL A 289 16.51 -24.00 -2.88
CA VAL A 289 17.91 -23.97 -3.26
C VAL A 289 18.24 -25.22 -4.09
N LEU A 290 18.70 -25.01 -5.32
CA LEU A 290 19.19 -26.06 -6.20
C LEU A 290 20.71 -26.21 -6.13
N ASP A 291 21.43 -25.09 -6.04
CA ASP A 291 22.89 -25.06 -6.11
C ASP A 291 23.49 -23.78 -5.48
N VAL A 292 24.78 -23.78 -5.19
CA VAL A 292 25.54 -22.66 -4.63
C VAL A 292 26.68 -22.28 -5.57
N ASP A 293 26.82 -20.99 -5.89
CA ASP A 293 27.99 -20.52 -6.63
C ASP A 293 29.18 -20.36 -5.66
N TYR A 294 30.00 -21.40 -5.59
CA TYR A 294 31.21 -21.44 -4.77
C TYR A 294 32.25 -20.37 -5.10
N LYS A 295 32.17 -19.73 -6.28
CA LYS A 295 33.07 -18.65 -6.69
C LYS A 295 32.53 -17.25 -6.34
N SER A 296 31.29 -17.16 -5.87
CA SER A 296 30.62 -15.88 -5.59
C SER A 296 30.96 -15.25 -4.24
N GLY A 297 31.57 -16.01 -3.33
CA GLY A 297 31.87 -15.60 -1.96
C GLY A 297 32.65 -14.28 -1.88
N THR A 298 32.00 -13.21 -1.45
CA THR A 298 32.61 -11.87 -1.36
C THR A 298 32.40 -11.28 0.03
N PRO A 299 33.45 -11.16 0.87
CA PRO A 299 33.38 -10.47 2.16
C PRO A 299 33.12 -8.97 1.99
N MET A 300 32.27 -8.42 2.85
CA MET A 300 31.98 -6.98 2.86
C MET A 300 33.10 -6.21 3.56
N GLN A 301 33.50 -5.08 2.97
CA GLN A 301 34.67 -4.30 3.40
C GLN A 301 34.36 -3.30 4.54
N SER A 302 33.11 -2.86 4.66
CA SER A 302 32.67 -1.81 5.58
C SER A 302 32.42 -2.28 7.01
N ALA A 303 32.26 -3.59 7.25
CA ALA A 303 31.83 -4.11 8.55
C ALA A 303 32.96 -4.79 9.34
N ALA A 304 33.05 -4.48 10.64
CA ALA A 304 34.01 -5.07 11.56
C ALA A 304 33.77 -6.57 11.80
N LYS A 305 32.52 -7.02 11.64
CA LYS A 305 32.07 -8.39 11.91
C LYS A 305 32.14 -9.33 10.70
N ALA A 306 32.70 -8.86 9.58
CA ALA A 306 32.98 -9.65 8.38
C ALA A 306 31.77 -10.44 7.82
N PRO A 307 30.64 -9.79 7.50
CA PRO A 307 29.59 -10.43 6.71
C PRO A 307 30.07 -10.68 5.28
N TYR A 308 29.47 -11.65 4.61
CA TYR A 308 29.83 -12.00 3.24
C TYR A 308 28.61 -12.27 2.37
N LEU A 309 28.76 -12.04 1.08
CA LEU A 309 27.76 -12.30 0.05
C LEU A 309 28.01 -13.67 -0.60
N ALA A 310 26.95 -14.45 -0.77
CA ALA A 310 26.95 -15.67 -1.56
C ALA A 310 25.74 -15.71 -2.51
N LYS A 311 25.89 -16.37 -3.66
CA LYS A 311 24.84 -16.56 -4.67
C LYS A 311 24.37 -18.01 -4.70
N PHE A 312 23.06 -18.16 -4.77
CA PHE A 312 22.36 -19.44 -4.78
C PHE A 312 21.53 -19.54 -6.07
N LYS A 313 21.53 -20.71 -6.69
CA LYS A 313 20.62 -21.04 -7.78
C LYS A 313 19.32 -21.50 -7.15
N VAL A 314 18.22 -20.77 -7.39
CA VAL A 314 16.93 -21.07 -6.78
C VAL A 314 15.85 -21.35 -7.80
N LYS A 315 14.92 -22.23 -7.42
CA LYS A 315 13.71 -22.56 -8.16
C LYS A 315 12.51 -22.04 -7.38
N ARG A 316 11.73 -21.13 -7.98
CA ARG A 316 10.49 -20.65 -7.36
C ARG A 316 9.40 -21.71 -7.47
N CYS A 317 8.90 -22.13 -6.32
CA CYS A 317 7.73 -22.99 -6.16
C CYS A 317 7.02 -22.48 -4.91
N GLY A 318 5.76 -22.05 -5.03
CA GLY A 318 5.02 -21.49 -3.90
C GLY A 318 5.04 -22.42 -2.68
N VAL A 319 4.79 -21.86 -1.49
CA VAL A 319 4.99 -22.53 -0.18
C VAL A 319 4.36 -23.93 -0.11
N SER A 320 3.17 -24.12 -0.70
CA SER A 320 2.49 -25.43 -0.70
C SER A 320 3.16 -26.50 -1.56
N GLU A 321 3.87 -26.12 -2.64
CA GLU A 321 4.64 -27.06 -3.46
C GLU A 321 6.03 -27.31 -2.85
N LEU A 322 6.60 -26.32 -2.15
CA LEU A 322 7.83 -26.49 -1.37
C LEU A 322 7.64 -27.56 -0.29
N GLU A 323 6.56 -27.50 0.47
CA GLU A 323 6.28 -28.50 1.52
C GLU A 323 6.15 -29.91 0.93
N LYS A 324 5.46 -30.06 -0.21
CA LYS A 324 5.32 -31.34 -0.90
C LYS A 324 6.66 -31.89 -1.38
N GLU A 325 7.51 -31.05 -1.96
CA GLU A 325 8.81 -31.47 -2.48
C GLU A 325 9.82 -31.75 -1.35
N GLY A 326 9.83 -30.93 -0.29
CA GLY A 326 10.65 -31.14 0.91
C GLY A 326 10.30 -32.42 1.69
N LEU A 327 9.04 -32.85 1.62
CA LEU A 327 8.56 -34.13 2.17
C LEU A 327 8.91 -35.34 1.28
N ARG A 328 9.10 -35.16 -0.04
CA ARG A 328 9.42 -36.23 -1.01
C ARG A 328 10.88 -36.68 -0.99
N CYS A 329 11.82 -35.82 -0.60
CA CYS A 329 13.26 -36.13 -0.54
C CYS A 329 13.68 -37.14 0.56
N ARG A 330 12.81 -38.09 0.95
CA ARG A 330 13.06 -39.09 2.00
C ARG A 330 13.19 -40.53 1.45
N SER A 331 12.91 -40.78 0.18
CA SER A 331 13.12 -42.12 -0.40
C SER A 331 14.42 -42.17 -1.18
N ASP A 332 15.42 -42.88 -0.63
CA ASP A 332 16.54 -43.47 -1.36
C ASP A 332 16.03 -44.55 -2.33
N SER A 333 15.21 -44.15 -3.29
CA SER A 333 14.87 -44.94 -4.46
C SER A 333 15.36 -44.14 -5.66
N GLU A 334 16.43 -44.65 -6.28
CA GLU A 334 16.80 -44.34 -7.65
C GLU A 334 15.63 -44.75 -8.57
N ASP A 335 14.57 -43.95 -8.61
CA ASP A 335 13.60 -44.01 -9.69
C ASP A 335 13.92 -42.85 -10.63
N GLU A 336 14.52 -43.21 -11.76
CA GLU A 336 14.55 -42.40 -12.98
C GLU A 336 13.10 -42.10 -13.40
N CYS A 337 12.48 -41.09 -12.77
CA CYS A 337 11.26 -40.53 -13.27
C CYS A 337 11.65 -39.35 -14.17
N SER A 338 11.67 -39.65 -15.46
CA SER A 338 11.73 -38.70 -16.57
C SER A 338 10.97 -37.42 -16.22
N THR A 339 11.70 -36.35 -15.96
CA THR A 339 11.12 -35.04 -15.70
C THR A 339 10.55 -34.54 -17.01
N GLN A 340 9.27 -34.82 -17.25
CA GLN A 340 8.53 -34.08 -18.25
C GLN A 340 8.55 -32.62 -17.81
N GLU A 341 9.26 -31.80 -18.60
CA GLU A 341 9.29 -30.36 -18.52
C GLU A 341 7.87 -29.81 -18.71
N ALA A 342 7.08 -29.86 -17.65
CA ALA A 342 5.76 -29.24 -17.59
C ALA A 342 5.92 -27.81 -17.03
N ASP A 343 6.10 -26.89 -17.96
CA ASP A 343 5.59 -25.52 -17.99
C ASP A 343 6.03 -24.52 -16.90
N GLY A 344 6.98 -23.63 -17.26
CA GLY A 344 7.04 -22.25 -16.75
C GLY A 344 7.80 -21.93 -15.45
N GLN A 345 8.46 -22.88 -14.79
CA GLN A 345 9.16 -22.59 -13.51
C GLN A 345 10.46 -21.78 -13.70
N LYS A 346 10.43 -20.51 -13.27
CA LYS A 346 11.52 -19.55 -13.42
C LYS A 346 12.68 -19.86 -12.46
N ILE A 347 13.75 -20.50 -12.98
CA ILE A 347 15.03 -20.66 -12.29
C ILE A 347 15.78 -19.32 -12.33
N SER A 348 16.26 -18.84 -11.18
CA SER A 348 17.02 -17.59 -11.08
C SER A 348 18.16 -17.69 -10.08
N TRP A 349 19.20 -16.88 -10.27
CA TRP A 349 20.25 -16.70 -9.27
C TRP A 349 19.83 -15.63 -8.26
N GLN A 350 19.93 -15.96 -6.97
CA GLN A 350 19.58 -15.11 -5.84
C GLN A 350 20.83 -14.87 -5.00
N ALA A 351 21.09 -13.62 -4.61
CA ALA A 351 22.20 -13.28 -3.72
C ALA A 351 21.68 -13.03 -2.30
N ALA A 352 22.40 -13.53 -1.30
CA ALA A 352 22.12 -13.31 0.11
C ALA A 352 23.41 -12.96 0.87
N ILE A 353 23.29 -12.12 1.89
CA ILE A 353 24.35 -11.75 2.82
C ILE A 353 24.11 -12.46 4.14
N PHE A 354 25.15 -13.08 4.66
CA PHE A 354 25.15 -13.70 5.97
C PHE A 354 25.88 -12.79 6.96
N LYS A 355 25.17 -12.36 8.00
CA LYS A 355 25.71 -11.55 9.11
C LYS A 355 25.82 -12.41 10.37
N LEU A 356 27.01 -12.39 11.00
CA LEU A 356 27.26 -13.03 12.29
C LEU A 356 27.83 -12.00 13.28
N GLY A 357 27.22 -11.92 14.46
CA GLY A 357 27.48 -10.95 15.52
C GLY A 357 26.63 -9.66 15.46
N ASP A 358 25.70 -9.50 14.52
CA ASP A 358 24.80 -8.34 14.40
C ASP A 358 23.36 -8.70 14.77
N ASP A 359 22.68 -7.83 15.52
CA ASP A 359 21.28 -8.01 15.86
C ASP A 359 20.39 -7.59 14.69
N CYS A 360 20.02 -8.56 13.85
CA CYS A 360 19.20 -8.33 12.67
C CYS A 360 17.71 -8.08 13.01
N ARG A 361 17.29 -8.19 14.27
CA ARG A 361 15.87 -7.99 14.65
C ARG A 361 15.41 -6.53 14.52
N GLN A 362 16.33 -5.59 14.73
CA GLN A 362 16.04 -4.16 14.49
C GLN A 362 15.80 -3.89 13.00
N ASP A 363 16.64 -4.48 12.13
CA ASP A 363 16.44 -4.45 10.68
C ASP A 363 15.09 -5.08 10.29
N MET A 364 14.75 -6.23 10.87
CA MET A 364 13.46 -6.90 10.63
C MET A 364 12.27 -6.00 10.99
N LEU A 365 12.30 -5.38 12.18
CA LEU A 365 11.24 -4.48 12.61
C LEU A 365 11.08 -3.29 11.65
N ALA A 366 12.19 -2.64 11.27
CA ALA A 366 12.15 -1.54 10.32
C ALA A 366 11.57 -1.99 8.97
N LEU A 367 11.96 -3.16 8.48
CA LEU A 367 11.46 -3.72 7.21
C LEU A 367 10.00 -4.13 7.26
N GLN A 368 9.50 -4.64 8.39
CA GLN A 368 8.08 -4.88 8.61
C GLN A 368 7.28 -3.58 8.51
N ILE A 369 7.79 -2.49 9.11
CA ILE A 369 7.15 -1.17 9.00
C ILE A 369 7.21 -0.65 7.56
N ILE A 370 8.31 -0.86 6.86
CA ILE A 370 8.45 -0.48 5.44
C ILE A 370 7.45 -1.25 4.56
N ASP A 371 7.27 -2.55 4.79
CA ASP A 371 6.30 -3.35 4.03
C ASP A 371 4.86 -2.97 4.38
N LEU A 372 4.58 -2.65 5.65
CA LEU A 372 3.30 -2.05 6.03
C LEU A 372 3.06 -0.74 5.28
N PHE A 373 4.04 0.17 5.22
CA PHE A 373 3.90 1.44 4.49
C PHE A 373 3.66 1.21 3.00
N LYS A 374 4.33 0.22 2.42
CA LYS A 374 4.08 -0.21 1.03
C LYS A 374 2.61 -0.58 0.82
N ASN A 375 2.07 -1.42 1.70
CA ASN A 375 0.67 -1.86 1.66
C ASN A 375 -0.30 -0.69 1.83
N ILE A 376 0.03 0.28 2.71
CA ILE A 376 -0.74 1.51 2.91
C ILE A 376 -0.74 2.36 1.63
N PHE A 377 0.42 2.60 1.03
CA PHE A 377 0.51 3.39 -0.20
C PHE A 377 -0.25 2.74 -1.35
N GLN A 378 -0.17 1.40 -1.46
CA GLN A 378 -0.94 0.63 -2.44
C GLN A 378 -2.44 0.72 -2.20
N LEU A 379 -2.91 0.62 -0.95
CA LEU A 379 -4.33 0.75 -0.62
C LEU A 379 -4.88 2.13 -1.02
N VAL A 380 -4.16 3.19 -0.65
CA VAL A 380 -4.57 4.57 -0.92
C VAL A 380 -4.43 4.90 -2.42
N GLY A 381 -3.61 4.16 -3.15
CA GLY A 381 -3.28 4.45 -4.54
C GLY A 381 -2.25 5.59 -4.68
N LEU A 382 -1.43 5.82 -3.66
CA LEU A 382 -0.30 6.74 -3.75
C LEU A 382 0.83 6.06 -4.50
N ASP A 383 1.32 6.72 -5.54
CA ASP A 383 2.48 6.28 -6.30
C ASP A 383 3.76 6.64 -5.54
N LEU A 384 4.00 5.95 -4.43
CA LEU A 384 5.21 6.00 -3.59
C LEU A 384 5.94 4.66 -3.69
N PHE A 385 7.27 4.69 -3.70
CA PHE A 385 8.08 3.48 -3.91
C PHE A 385 8.92 3.18 -2.68
N VAL A 386 8.74 1.98 -2.14
CA VAL A 386 9.60 1.40 -1.12
C VAL A 386 9.88 -0.04 -1.50
N PHE A 387 11.08 -0.52 -1.17
CA PHE A 387 11.49 -1.89 -1.42
C PHE A 387 11.82 -2.58 -0.09
N PRO A 388 10.86 -3.31 0.51
CA PRO A 388 11.12 -4.13 1.69
C PRO A 388 11.86 -5.39 1.25
N TYR A 389 13.18 -5.34 1.30
CA TYR A 389 14.01 -6.53 1.13
C TYR A 389 13.85 -7.46 2.35
N ARG A 390 14.09 -8.75 2.17
CA ARG A 390 13.82 -9.71 3.25
C ARG A 390 15.03 -9.88 4.17
N VAL A 391 14.79 -9.75 5.46
CA VAL A 391 15.78 -10.03 6.52
C VAL A 391 15.18 -11.03 7.49
N VAL A 392 15.97 -12.04 7.85
CA VAL A 392 15.56 -13.07 8.80
C VAL A 392 16.66 -13.28 9.81
N ALA A 393 16.35 -13.07 11.08
CA ALA A 393 17.20 -13.44 12.20
C ALA A 393 17.11 -14.95 12.41
N THR A 394 18.19 -15.67 12.10
CA THR A 394 18.25 -17.13 12.19
C THR A 394 18.63 -17.62 13.59
N ALA A 395 19.42 -16.84 14.33
CA ALA A 395 19.82 -17.12 15.70
C ALA A 395 20.19 -15.79 16.43
N PRO A 396 20.35 -15.78 17.77
CA PRO A 396 20.80 -14.58 18.48
C PRO A 396 22.12 -14.04 17.92
N GLY A 397 22.09 -12.80 17.42
CA GLY A 397 23.25 -12.16 16.77
C GLY A 397 23.58 -12.71 15.37
N CYS A 398 22.72 -13.51 14.74
CA CYS A 398 22.90 -14.00 13.38
C CYS A 398 21.70 -13.61 12.51
N GLY A 399 21.95 -13.32 11.24
CA GLY A 399 20.87 -13.08 10.30
C GLY A 399 21.28 -13.23 8.84
N VAL A 400 20.26 -13.46 8.03
CA VAL A 400 20.35 -13.60 6.58
C VAL A 400 19.60 -12.42 5.96
N ILE A 401 20.27 -11.71 5.05
CA ILE A 401 19.75 -10.52 4.38
C ILE A 401 19.72 -10.79 2.89
N GLU A 402 18.56 -10.63 2.27
CA GLU A 402 18.42 -10.68 0.82
C GLU A 402 19.15 -9.50 0.15
N CYS A 403 19.96 -9.77 -0.86
CA CYS A 403 20.55 -8.71 -1.67
C CYS A 403 19.51 -8.14 -2.63
N ILE A 404 19.47 -6.82 -2.72
CA ILE A 404 18.60 -6.14 -3.68
C ILE A 404 19.19 -6.32 -5.09
N PRO A 405 18.43 -6.89 -6.04
CA PRO A 405 18.93 -7.11 -7.40
C PRO A 405 19.15 -5.78 -8.13
N ASP A 406 20.13 -5.76 -9.04
CA ASP A 406 20.39 -4.63 -9.94
C ASP A 406 20.61 -3.27 -9.25
N CYS A 407 21.08 -3.27 -8.01
CA CYS A 407 21.37 -2.07 -7.22
C CYS A 407 22.87 -1.88 -7.01
N THR A 408 23.30 -0.61 -6.94
CA THR A 408 24.68 -0.22 -6.60
C THR A 408 24.65 0.82 -5.49
N SER A 409 25.53 0.74 -4.49
CA SER A 409 25.61 1.75 -3.43
C SER A 409 26.16 3.06 -3.97
N ARG A 410 25.73 4.19 -3.40
CA ARG A 410 26.21 5.51 -3.83
C ARG A 410 27.72 5.67 -3.61
N ASP A 411 28.26 5.11 -2.53
CA ASP A 411 29.71 5.05 -2.27
C ASP A 411 30.46 4.31 -3.38
N GLN A 412 29.98 3.13 -3.78
CA GLN A 412 30.59 2.36 -4.86
C GLN A 412 30.51 3.10 -6.20
N LEU A 413 29.38 3.75 -6.48
CA LEU A 413 29.19 4.57 -7.67
C LEU A 413 30.20 5.72 -7.73
N GLY A 414 30.41 6.41 -6.60
CA GLY A 414 31.38 7.51 -6.49
C GLY A 414 32.80 7.04 -6.79
N ARG A 415 33.23 5.90 -6.23
CA ARG A 415 34.56 5.33 -6.47
C ARG A 415 34.78 4.83 -7.89
N GLN A 416 33.74 4.32 -8.54
CA GLN A 416 33.84 3.77 -9.90
C GLN A 416 33.80 4.85 -10.98
N THR A 417 33.10 5.96 -10.74
CA THR A 417 32.80 6.93 -11.79
C THR A 417 33.50 8.27 -11.60
N ASP A 418 33.96 8.66 -10.41
CA ASP A 418 34.62 9.96 -10.15
C ASP A 418 33.73 11.20 -10.45
N PHE A 419 32.42 11.02 -10.69
CA PHE A 419 31.45 12.10 -10.95
C PHE A 419 30.26 12.06 -9.96
N GLY A 420 29.55 13.18 -9.86
CA GLY A 420 28.40 13.37 -8.96
C GLY A 420 27.18 12.52 -9.35
N MET A 421 26.19 12.41 -8.45
CA MET A 421 24.99 11.60 -8.72
C MET A 421 24.20 12.12 -9.93
N TYR A 422 24.13 13.44 -10.12
CA TYR A 422 23.49 14.06 -11.28
C TYR A 422 24.19 13.73 -12.60
N ASP A 423 25.52 13.73 -12.61
CA ASP A 423 26.31 13.38 -13.80
C ASP A 423 26.11 11.90 -14.17
N TYR A 424 26.03 11.02 -13.17
CA TYR A 424 25.67 9.62 -13.40
C TYR A 424 24.30 9.49 -14.07
N PHE A 425 23.28 10.21 -13.56
CA PHE A 425 21.94 10.21 -14.18
C PHE A 425 21.99 10.69 -15.64
N THR A 426 22.75 11.75 -15.90
CA THR A 426 22.88 12.32 -17.24
C THR A 426 23.57 11.37 -18.22
N ARG A 427 24.58 10.62 -17.76
CA ARG A 427 25.29 9.63 -18.59
C ARG A 427 24.50 8.35 -18.80
N GLN A 428 23.80 7.89 -17.76
CA GLN A 428 23.06 6.63 -17.78
C GLN A 428 21.73 6.75 -18.54
N TYR A 429 21.04 7.88 -18.39
CA TYR A 429 19.69 8.08 -18.93
C TYR A 429 19.61 9.17 -20.00
N GLY A 430 20.69 9.90 -20.27
CA GLY A 430 20.73 11.01 -21.23
C GLY A 430 20.43 12.36 -20.59
N ASP A 431 20.24 13.39 -21.41
CA ASP A 431 19.89 14.73 -20.93
C ASP A 431 18.48 14.81 -20.30
N GLU A 432 18.15 15.93 -19.66
CA GLU A 432 16.85 16.11 -18.99
C GLU A 432 15.64 16.05 -19.93
N SER A 433 15.86 16.22 -21.24
CA SER A 433 14.80 16.19 -22.24
C SER A 433 14.43 14.76 -22.65
N THR A 434 15.31 13.78 -22.39
CA THR A 434 15.03 12.39 -22.75
C THR A 434 13.94 11.78 -21.89
N LEU A 435 13.16 10.88 -22.50
CA LEU A 435 12.14 10.11 -21.78
C LEU A 435 12.75 9.26 -20.66
N ALA A 436 13.93 8.67 -20.91
CA ALA A 436 14.62 7.83 -19.94
C ALA A 436 15.01 8.62 -18.68
N PHE A 437 15.53 9.84 -18.86
CA PHE A 437 15.88 10.70 -17.73
C PHE A 437 14.64 11.14 -16.96
N GLN A 438 13.56 11.52 -17.64
CA GLN A 438 12.31 11.92 -16.99
C GLN A 438 11.68 10.78 -16.18
N GLN A 439 11.68 9.56 -16.72
CA GLN A 439 11.21 8.38 -16.02
C GLN A 439 12.09 8.05 -14.81
N ALA A 440 13.42 8.08 -14.97
CA ALA A 440 14.35 7.83 -13.87
C ALA A 440 14.26 8.90 -12.77
N ARG A 441 14.13 10.18 -13.15
CA ARG A 441 13.88 11.30 -12.23
C ARG A 441 12.57 11.11 -11.46
N TYR A 442 11.51 10.69 -12.13
CA TYR A 442 10.22 10.42 -11.48
C TYR A 442 10.33 9.26 -10.48
N ASN A 443 10.97 8.15 -10.88
CA ASN A 443 11.26 7.02 -10.00
C ASN A 443 12.12 7.42 -8.79
N PHE A 444 13.11 8.27 -9.02
CA PHE A 444 13.97 8.84 -7.98
C PHE A 444 13.16 9.66 -6.99
N ILE A 445 12.34 10.60 -7.46
CA ILE A 445 11.47 11.44 -6.61
C ILE A 445 10.51 10.58 -5.80
N ARG A 446 9.87 9.61 -6.44
CA ARG A 446 8.89 8.71 -5.83
C ARG A 446 9.48 7.90 -4.67
N SER A 447 10.67 7.35 -4.89
CA SER A 447 11.39 6.57 -3.87
C SER A 447 11.99 7.45 -2.79
N MET A 448 12.56 8.59 -3.16
CA MET A 448 13.12 9.58 -2.24
C MET A 448 12.06 10.14 -1.29
N ALA A 449 10.86 10.42 -1.78
CA ALA A 449 9.75 10.90 -0.95
C ALA A 449 9.34 9.87 0.09
N ALA A 450 9.20 8.60 -0.32
CA ALA A 450 8.80 7.52 0.58
C ALA A 450 9.86 7.23 1.65
N TYR A 451 11.13 7.13 1.26
CA TYR A 451 12.22 6.92 2.21
C TYR A 451 12.46 8.14 3.11
N SER A 452 12.31 9.38 2.63
CA SER A 452 12.40 10.57 3.48
C SER A 452 11.33 10.56 4.59
N LEU A 453 10.12 10.12 4.27
CA LEU A 453 9.05 9.94 5.26
C LEU A 453 9.39 8.84 6.28
N LEU A 454 9.93 7.71 5.81
CA LEU A 454 10.39 6.63 6.69
C LEU A 454 11.51 7.08 7.64
N LEU A 455 12.51 7.79 7.13
CA LEU A 455 13.60 8.35 7.95
C LEU A 455 13.07 9.29 9.03
N PHE A 456 12.14 10.17 8.66
CA PHE A 456 11.51 11.10 9.58
C PHE A 456 10.71 10.40 10.68
N LEU A 457 9.91 9.40 10.34
CA LEU A 457 9.03 8.71 11.29
C LEU A 457 9.78 7.71 12.18
N LEU A 458 10.71 6.94 11.60
CA LEU A 458 11.48 5.92 12.32
C LEU A 458 12.73 6.48 12.98
N GLN A 459 13.06 7.75 12.73
CA GLN A 459 14.23 8.44 13.27
C GLN A 459 15.51 7.63 13.02
N ILE A 460 15.63 7.08 11.80
CA ILE A 460 16.76 6.24 11.41
C ILE A 460 18.03 7.09 11.35
N LYS A 461 19.05 6.68 12.08
CA LYS A 461 20.36 7.32 12.16
C LYS A 461 21.36 6.63 11.22
N ASP A 462 22.61 7.10 11.20
CA ASP A 462 23.69 6.52 10.39
C ASP A 462 23.44 6.53 8.87
N ARG A 463 22.90 7.64 8.34
CA ARG A 463 22.61 7.78 6.90
C ARG A 463 23.81 8.35 6.14
N HIS A 464 24.64 7.44 5.62
CA HIS A 464 25.78 7.75 4.74
C HIS A 464 25.65 7.11 3.35
N ASN A 465 26.52 7.49 2.40
CA ASN A 465 26.46 7.04 0.99
C ASN A 465 26.62 5.52 0.79
N GLY A 466 27.08 4.79 1.80
CA GLY A 466 27.15 3.32 1.79
C GLY A 466 25.81 2.66 2.06
N ASN A 467 24.93 3.34 2.80
CA ASN A 467 23.60 2.87 3.21
C ASN A 467 22.49 3.34 2.25
N ILE A 468 22.87 3.98 1.15
CA ILE A 468 21.99 4.49 0.11
C ILE A 468 22.36 3.78 -1.19
N MET A 469 21.42 3.02 -1.73
CA MET A 469 21.57 2.32 -2.99
C MET A 469 20.74 2.98 -4.08
N LEU A 470 21.18 2.81 -5.32
CA LEU A 470 20.49 3.25 -6.53
C LEU A 470 20.28 2.05 -7.44
N ASP A 471 19.04 1.84 -7.88
CA ASP A 471 18.72 0.80 -8.87
C ASP A 471 18.90 1.31 -10.31
N LYS A 472 18.89 0.39 -11.28
CA LYS A 472 18.98 0.70 -12.72
C LYS A 472 17.80 1.50 -13.30
N LYS A 473 16.73 1.72 -12.53
CA LYS A 473 15.55 2.50 -12.94
C LYS A 473 15.54 3.90 -12.31
N GLY A 474 16.50 4.22 -11.46
CA GLY A 474 16.63 5.49 -10.77
C GLY A 474 16.01 5.54 -9.37
N HIS A 475 15.52 4.43 -8.81
CA HIS A 475 15.01 4.40 -7.43
C HIS A 475 16.14 4.45 -6.41
N ILE A 476 15.96 5.27 -5.38
CA ILE A 476 16.80 5.27 -4.19
C ILE A 476 16.26 4.26 -3.17
N ILE A 477 17.14 3.45 -2.59
CA ILE A 477 16.77 2.44 -1.60
C ILE A 477 17.71 2.58 -0.41
N HIS A 478 17.13 2.79 0.77
CA HIS A 478 17.90 2.81 2.01
C HIS A 478 18.05 1.38 2.54
N ILE A 479 19.24 1.06 3.03
CA ILE A 479 19.56 -0.23 3.66
C ILE A 479 20.20 -0.02 5.01
N ASP A 480 20.32 -1.09 5.80
CA ASP A 480 20.97 -1.11 7.12
C ASP A 480 20.26 -0.19 8.11
N PHE A 481 19.18 -0.67 8.73
CA PHE A 481 18.32 0.08 9.65
C PHE A 481 18.65 -0.18 11.13
N GLY A 482 19.84 -0.69 11.42
CA GLY A 482 20.29 -1.06 12.76
C GLY A 482 20.35 0.09 13.79
N PHE A 483 20.15 1.34 13.37
CA PHE A 483 20.04 2.50 14.26
C PHE A 483 18.70 3.21 14.03
N MET A 484 17.66 2.80 14.75
CA MET A 484 16.32 3.40 14.70
C MET A 484 15.91 4.02 16.06
N PHE A 485 15.00 4.97 16.04
CA PHE A 485 14.50 5.69 17.22
C PHE A 485 15.62 6.40 18.02
N GLU A 486 15.86 5.99 19.27
CA GLU A 486 16.85 6.60 20.17
C GLU A 486 18.25 5.97 20.05
N SER A 487 18.43 4.97 19.19
CA SER A 487 19.73 4.34 18.96
C SER A 487 20.54 5.15 17.95
N SER A 488 21.72 5.62 18.36
CA SER A 488 22.66 6.36 17.50
C SER A 488 24.05 5.70 17.53
N PRO A 489 24.78 5.69 16.41
CA PRO A 489 26.18 5.27 16.40
C PRO A 489 27.00 6.14 17.37
N GLY A 490 27.75 5.52 18.29
CA GLY A 490 28.68 6.24 19.16
C GLY A 490 28.07 6.98 20.37
N GLY A 491 26.80 6.73 20.70
CA GLY A 491 26.06 7.48 21.72
C GLY A 491 25.43 8.74 21.11
N ASN A 492 24.25 9.15 21.59
CA ASN A 492 23.44 10.23 20.99
C ASN A 492 24.22 11.55 20.79
N LEU A 493 24.89 11.69 19.65
CA LEU A 493 25.64 12.88 19.28
C LEU A 493 24.69 14.05 19.02
N GLY A 494 23.47 13.80 18.55
CA GLY A 494 22.39 14.80 18.42
C GLY A 494 22.56 15.77 17.24
N TRP A 495 23.51 15.53 16.35
CA TRP A 495 23.88 16.46 15.25
C TRP A 495 23.48 15.91 13.87
N GLU A 496 22.86 14.73 13.81
CA GLU A 496 22.44 14.09 12.57
C GLU A 496 21.10 14.64 12.08
N PRO A 497 20.99 15.08 10.82
CA PRO A 497 19.72 15.57 10.27
C PRO A 497 18.71 14.42 10.14
N ASP A 498 17.45 14.70 10.43
CA ASP A 498 16.36 13.71 10.39
C ASP A 498 16.09 13.16 8.98
N ILE A 499 16.45 13.92 7.94
CA ILE A 499 16.31 13.54 6.53
C ILE A 499 17.64 13.79 5.81
N LYS A 500 18.08 12.82 5.02
CA LYS A 500 19.29 12.95 4.20
C LYS A 500 18.95 13.54 2.83
N LEU A 501 18.99 14.86 2.70
CA LEU A 501 18.81 15.55 1.42
C LEU A 501 20.10 16.31 1.06
N THR A 502 20.75 15.94 -0.04
CA THR A 502 22.02 16.54 -0.48
C THR A 502 21.84 17.39 -1.74
N ASP A 503 22.76 18.32 -2.00
CA ASP A 503 22.68 19.20 -3.18
C ASP A 503 22.62 18.42 -4.50
N GLU A 504 23.37 17.31 -4.62
CA GLU A 504 23.31 16.44 -5.82
C GLU A 504 21.92 15.83 -6.03
N MET A 505 21.25 15.45 -4.95
CA MET A 505 19.88 14.91 -5.01
C MET A 505 18.88 16.01 -5.40
N VAL A 506 19.06 17.23 -4.89
CA VAL A 506 18.25 18.39 -5.25
C VAL A 506 18.48 18.80 -6.71
N MET A 507 19.71 18.68 -7.23
CA MET A 507 20.01 18.91 -8.64
C MET A 507 19.24 17.96 -9.56
N ILE A 508 19.12 16.68 -9.21
CA ILE A 508 18.27 15.72 -9.95
C ILE A 508 16.81 16.18 -9.95
N MET A 509 16.34 16.86 -8.90
CA MET A 509 15.00 17.42 -8.77
C MET A 509 14.85 18.84 -9.38
N GLY A 510 15.82 19.30 -10.16
CA GLY A 510 15.79 20.60 -10.84
C GLY A 510 16.52 21.73 -10.11
N GLY A 511 17.25 21.43 -9.04
CA GLY A 511 18.22 22.32 -8.39
C GLY A 511 17.63 23.50 -7.60
N LYS A 512 16.31 23.71 -7.65
CA LYS A 512 15.62 24.82 -6.99
C LYS A 512 14.36 24.32 -6.30
N MET A 513 14.00 24.95 -5.18
CA MET A 513 12.80 24.59 -4.42
C MET A 513 11.51 24.92 -5.18
N GLU A 514 11.50 25.93 -6.06
CA GLU A 514 10.30 26.23 -6.86
C GLU A 514 10.13 25.33 -8.09
N ALA A 515 11.13 24.50 -8.40
CA ALA A 515 11.11 23.62 -9.56
C ALA A 515 9.94 22.62 -9.46
N THR A 516 9.28 22.36 -10.59
CA THR A 516 8.15 21.42 -10.66
C THR A 516 8.49 20.04 -10.10
N PRO A 517 9.65 19.43 -10.37
CA PRO A 517 9.98 18.12 -9.82
C PRO A 517 10.17 18.14 -8.29
N PHE A 518 10.73 19.23 -7.73
CA PHE A 518 10.84 19.41 -6.28
C PHE A 518 9.46 19.59 -5.62
N LYS A 519 8.53 20.29 -6.27
CA LYS A 519 7.15 20.40 -5.80
C LYS A 519 6.44 19.04 -5.77
N TRP A 520 6.66 18.20 -6.79
CA TRP A 520 6.15 16.82 -6.80
C TRP A 520 6.71 16.00 -5.62
N PHE A 521 8.00 16.12 -5.34
CA PHE A 521 8.61 15.49 -4.16
C PHE A 521 7.92 15.90 -2.86
N MET A 522 7.75 17.21 -2.64
CA MET A 522 7.09 17.75 -1.44
C MET A 522 5.63 17.28 -1.33
N GLU A 523 4.89 17.31 -2.44
CA GLU A 523 3.51 16.86 -2.49
C GLU A 523 3.38 15.36 -2.16
N MET A 524 4.24 14.52 -2.74
CA MET A 524 4.28 13.08 -2.45
C MET A 524 4.62 12.80 -0.98
N CYS A 525 5.58 13.52 -0.39
CA CYS A 525 5.93 13.43 1.03
C CYS A 525 4.72 13.74 1.93
N VAL A 526 4.03 14.86 1.67
CA VAL A 526 2.89 15.30 2.49
C VAL A 526 1.72 14.34 2.33
N ARG A 527 1.38 13.94 1.10
CA ARG A 527 0.32 12.95 0.84
C ARG A 527 0.63 11.60 1.51
N GLY A 528 1.89 11.15 1.44
CA GLY A 528 2.37 9.96 2.14
C GLY A 528 2.22 10.07 3.66
N TYR A 529 2.61 11.19 4.25
CA TYR A 529 2.46 11.44 5.69
C TYR A 529 1.00 11.39 6.13
N LEU A 530 0.09 11.99 5.36
CA LEU A 530 -1.35 11.95 5.64
C LEU A 530 -1.88 10.50 5.59
N ALA A 531 -1.46 9.70 4.61
CA ALA A 531 -1.84 8.30 4.49
C ALA A 531 -1.38 7.47 5.70
N VAL A 532 -0.12 7.64 6.12
CA VAL A 532 0.41 6.94 7.30
C VAL A 532 -0.29 7.37 8.59
N ARG A 533 -0.56 8.67 8.76
CA ARG A 533 -1.27 9.21 9.93
C ARG A 533 -2.67 8.63 10.11
N TYR A 534 -3.36 8.26 9.03
CA TYR A 534 -4.67 7.64 9.12
C TYR A 534 -4.61 6.26 9.79
N ILE A 535 -3.55 5.49 9.50
CA ILE A 535 -3.38 4.11 9.98
C ILE A 535 -2.55 4.06 11.26
N SER A 536 -1.87 5.14 11.63
CA SER A 536 -1.09 5.22 12.88
C SER A 536 -1.93 4.96 14.14
N ARG A 537 -3.25 5.18 14.09
CA ARG A 537 -4.17 4.80 15.18
C ARG A 537 -4.34 3.28 15.32
N ALA A 538 -4.38 2.54 14.21
CA ALA A 538 -4.42 1.08 14.22
C ALA A 538 -3.07 0.48 14.62
N TRP A 539 -1.97 1.12 14.20
CA TRP A 539 -0.61 0.73 14.59
C TRP A 539 -0.35 0.91 16.09
N LEU A 540 -0.66 2.08 16.65
CA LEU A 540 -0.54 2.33 18.10
C LEU A 540 -1.42 1.41 18.96
N SER A 541 -2.49 0.85 18.41
CA SER A 541 -3.32 -0.15 19.10
C SER A 541 -2.85 -1.60 18.90
N ALA A 542 -2.20 -1.91 17.77
CA ALA A 542 -1.79 -3.27 17.40
C ALA A 542 -0.42 -3.66 17.97
N GLU A 543 0.46 -2.69 18.27
CA GLU A 543 1.79 -2.97 18.79
C GLU A 543 1.85 -2.79 20.32
N VAL A 544 1.58 -3.90 21.01
CA VAL A 544 2.40 -4.45 22.09
C VAL A 544 2.89 -3.41 23.11
N ARG A 545 2.18 -3.30 24.25
CA ARG A 545 2.88 -2.99 25.51
C ARG A 545 4.01 -4.00 25.63
N PRO A 546 5.29 -3.60 25.75
CA PRO A 546 6.36 -4.55 26.00
C PRO A 546 6.14 -5.16 27.40
N HIS A 547 5.40 -6.26 27.48
CA HIS A 547 5.27 -7.12 28.65
C HIS A 547 6.14 -8.36 28.41
N GLY A 548 7.44 -8.12 28.45
CA GLY A 548 8.49 -9.10 28.29
C GLY A 548 9.78 -8.31 28.34
N ARG A 549 10.63 -8.60 29.33
CA ARG A 549 11.77 -7.75 29.76
C ARG A 549 12.38 -6.95 28.59
N PRO A 550 12.39 -5.60 28.70
CA PRO A 550 12.91 -4.78 27.63
C PRO A 550 14.40 -5.11 27.45
N SER A 551 14.86 -5.18 26.20
CA SER A 551 16.23 -4.73 25.91
C SER A 551 16.41 -3.42 26.66
N SER A 552 17.49 -3.24 27.41
CA SER A 552 17.77 -2.24 28.46
C SER A 552 17.49 -0.75 28.18
N HIS A 553 16.83 -0.41 27.08
CA HIS A 553 16.69 0.93 26.52
C HIS A 553 15.24 1.43 26.39
N TRP A 554 14.22 0.63 26.74
CA TRP A 554 12.80 1.03 26.57
C TRP A 554 12.12 1.59 27.83
N ALA A 555 12.84 1.80 28.93
CA ALA A 555 12.29 2.50 30.09
C ALA A 555 12.59 3.99 29.99
N ARG A 556 11.59 4.81 29.62
CA ARG A 556 11.59 6.23 29.96
C ARG A 556 10.54 6.52 31.02
N GLU A 557 11.00 7.18 32.08
CA GLU A 557 10.18 8.00 32.97
C GLU A 557 9.34 8.99 32.16
N PRO A 558 8.15 9.38 32.63
CA PRO A 558 7.23 10.23 31.89
C PRO A 558 7.84 11.63 31.68
N ALA A 559 8.19 11.95 30.44
CA ALA A 559 8.60 13.28 30.03
C ALA A 559 7.38 14.23 29.93
N ARG A 560 7.62 15.48 30.33
CA ARG A 560 6.67 16.57 30.57
C ARG A 560 5.71 16.88 29.40
N PRO A 561 4.52 17.46 29.68
CA PRO A 561 3.53 17.79 28.66
C PRO A 561 4.05 18.81 27.65
N CYS A 562 3.73 18.57 26.37
CA CYS A 562 4.01 19.46 25.24
C CYS A 562 3.30 20.82 25.40
N PRO A 563 3.98 21.96 25.20
CA PRO A 563 3.41 23.29 25.38
C PRO A 563 2.82 23.84 24.07
N TRP A 564 1.95 23.09 23.39
CA TRP A 564 1.17 23.62 22.25
C TRP A 564 -0.17 22.90 22.15
N GLN A 565 -1.08 23.30 23.03
CA GLN A 565 -2.52 23.21 22.82
C GLN A 565 -3.07 24.63 22.99
N PRO A 566 -3.82 25.19 22.02
CA PRO A 566 -4.77 26.24 22.34
C PRO A 566 -5.95 25.67 23.14
#